data_AF-K9HN02-F1
#
_entry.id   AF-K9HN02-F1
#
_cell.length_a   1.000
_cell.length_b   1.000
_cell.length_c   1.000
_cell.angle_alpha   90.00
_cell.angle_beta   90.00
_cell.angle_gamma   90.00
#
_symmetry.space_group_name_H-M   'P 1'
#
loop_
_entity.id
_entity.type
_entity.pdbx_description
1 polymer ?
#
loop_
_entity_poly.entity_id
_entity_poly.type
_entity_poly.pdbx_seq_one_letter_code
_entity_poly.pdbx_strand_id
1 'polypeptide(L)'
;MDRIVAVFQPVAVWLFGSRARGDARPDSDYDFPVVAPDDRDIQQAWQDTARVRREAGLGVDIVPCRRTAHERGKHMAGLLNHTAT
;
A
#
# COMPACT_ATOMS: atom_id res chain seq x y z
N MET A 1 8.50 8.11 0.91
CA MET A 1 7.12 8.42 0.45
C MET A 1 7.13 8.91 -1.00
N ASP A 2 7.99 9.87 -1.35
CA ASP A 2 8.03 10.53 -2.67
C ASP A 2 8.03 9.57 -3.88
N ARG A 3 8.74 8.44 -3.81
CA ARG A 3 8.73 7.42 -4.87
C ARG A 3 7.35 6.80 -5.08
N ILE A 4 6.64 6.48 -4.00
CA ILE A 4 5.28 5.94 -4.08
C ILE A 4 4.37 6.97 -4.75
N VAL A 5 4.47 8.24 -4.36
CA VAL A 5 3.68 9.32 -4.96
C VAL A 5 4.00 9.47 -6.45
N ALA A 6 5.28 9.49 -6.82
CA ALA A 6 5.72 9.65 -8.21
C ALA A 6 5.31 8.47 -9.12
N VAL A 7 5.30 7.24 -8.60
CA VAL A 7 4.98 6.04 -9.37
C VAL A 7 3.48 5.80 -9.48
N PHE A 8 2.75 5.94 -8.37
CA PHE A 8 1.36 5.51 -8.27
C PHE A 8 0.34 6.64 -8.38
N GLN A 9 0.77 7.91 -8.20
CA GLN A 9 -0.12 9.07 -8.10
C GLN A 9 -1.36 8.78 -7.24
N PRO A 10 -1.16 8.32 -6.00
CA PRO A 10 -2.21 7.70 -5.22
C PRO A 10 -3.22 8.73 -4.71
N VAL A 11 -4.46 8.27 -4.55
CA VAL A 11 -5.51 8.99 -3.82
C VAL A 11 -5.24 8.94 -2.31
N ALA A 12 -4.72 7.81 -1.81
CA ALA A 12 -4.34 7.64 -0.41
C ALA A 12 -3.22 6.61 -0.25
N VAL A 13 -2.42 6.77 0.80
CA VAL A 13 -1.41 5.81 1.24
C VAL A 13 -1.56 5.61 2.74
N TRP A 14 -1.64 4.37 3.17
CA TRP A 14 -1.76 4.01 4.59
C TRP A 14 -0.52 3.26 5.05
N LEU A 15 -0.13 3.41 6.32
CA LEU A 15 0.85 2.53 6.94
C LEU A 15 0.09 1.44 7.69
N PHE A 16 0.48 0.19 7.46
CA PHE A 16 -0.09 -0.97 8.13
C PHE A 16 0.99 -1.81 8.80
N GLY A 17 0.57 -2.92 9.42
CA GLY A 17 1.50 -3.89 9.98
C GLY A 17 2.17 -3.42 11.27
N SER A 18 3.32 -4.01 11.57
CA SER A 18 3.95 -3.86 12.89
C SER A 18 4.44 -2.43 13.16
N ARG A 19 4.84 -1.72 12.10
CA ARG A 19 5.25 -0.31 12.24
C ARG A 19 4.10 0.62 12.53
N ALA A 20 2.91 0.35 12.00
CA ALA A 20 1.71 1.11 12.36
C ALA A 20 1.31 0.89 13.83
N ARG A 21 1.45 -0.34 14.33
CA ARG A 21 1.07 -0.72 15.71
C ARG A 21 2.12 -0.37 16.76
N GLY A 22 3.35 -0.10 16.36
CA GLY A 22 4.46 0.20 17.27
C GLY A 22 5.15 -1.05 17.87
N ASP A 23 4.86 -2.25 17.36
CA ASP A 23 5.46 -3.53 17.76
C ASP A 23 6.54 -4.02 16.78
N ALA A 24 7.05 -3.13 15.91
CA ALA A 24 8.04 -3.45 14.91
C ALA A 24 9.42 -3.77 15.50
N ARG A 25 10.07 -4.77 14.90
CA ARG A 25 11.50 -5.06 15.08
C ARG A 25 12.34 -4.24 14.09
N PRO A 26 13.65 -4.08 14.33
CA PRO A 26 14.53 -3.32 13.43
C PRO A 26 14.49 -3.79 11.96
N ASP A 27 14.29 -5.09 11.75
CA ASP A 27 14.25 -5.77 10.46
C ASP A 27 12.83 -5.94 9.89
N SER A 28 11.80 -5.41 10.54
CA SER A 28 10.43 -5.52 10.02
C SER A 28 10.30 -4.84 8.65
N ASP A 29 9.24 -5.14 7.90
CA ASP A 29 8.90 -4.46 6.65
C ASP A 29 7.90 -3.31 6.87
N TYR A 30 7.90 -2.33 5.98
CA TYR A 30 6.88 -1.28 5.92
C TYR A 30 5.78 -1.74 4.97
N ASP A 31 4.57 -1.93 5.48
CA ASP A 31 3.42 -2.33 4.67
C ASP A 31 2.62 -1.09 4.24
N PHE A 32 2.54 -0.84 2.94
CA PHE A 32 1.78 0.28 2.37
C PHE A 32 0.66 -0.19 1.44
N PRO A 33 -0.59 -0.25 1.93
CA PRO A 33 -1.76 -0.18 1.08
C PRO A 33 -1.77 1.16 0.32
N VAL A 34 -1.75 1.08 -1.01
CA VAL A 34 -1.73 2.25 -1.91
C VAL A 34 -3.04 2.28 -2.69
N VAL A 35 -3.86 3.30 -2.43
CA VAL A 35 -5.13 3.50 -3.12
C VAL A 35 -4.88 4.32 -4.38
N ALA A 36 -4.88 3.67 -5.52
CA ALA A 36 -4.71 4.31 -6.83
C ALA A 36 -6.06 4.82 -7.39
N PRO A 37 -6.02 5.79 -8.31
CA PRO A 37 -7.17 6.16 -9.12
C PRO A 37 -7.81 4.95 -9.83
N ASP A 38 -9.11 5.02 -10.12
CA ASP A 38 -9.86 3.88 -10.69
C ASP A 38 -9.46 3.56 -12.15
N ASP A 39 -8.99 4.56 -12.89
CA ASP A 39 -8.47 4.44 -14.25
C ASP A 39 -7.05 3.86 -14.29
N ARG A 40 -6.40 3.67 -13.13
CA ARG A 40 -5.10 3.01 -13.07
C ARG A 40 -5.21 1.54 -13.49
N ASP A 41 -4.32 1.11 -14.37
CA ASP A 41 -4.08 -0.31 -14.60
C ASP A 41 -3.45 -0.92 -13.35
N ILE A 42 -4.23 -1.77 -12.67
CA ILE A 42 -3.82 -2.38 -11.42
C ILE A 42 -2.75 -3.44 -11.63
N GLN A 43 -2.74 -4.12 -12.78
CA GLN A 43 -1.72 -5.12 -13.08
C GLN A 43 -0.37 -4.43 -13.32
N GLN A 44 -0.37 -3.32 -14.05
CA GLN A 44 0.83 -2.49 -14.19
C GLN A 44 1.26 -1.90 -12.85
N ALA A 45 0.32 -1.48 -11.99
CA ALA A 45 0.65 -1.00 -10.64
C ALA A 45 1.37 -2.09 -9.82
N TRP A 46 0.91 -3.35 -9.88
CA TRP A 46 1.60 -4.46 -9.24
C TRP A 46 3.02 -4.66 -9.78
N GLN A 47 3.25 -4.53 -11.08
CA GLN A 47 4.60 -4.61 -11.66
C GLN A 47 5.50 -3.45 -11.19
N ASP A 48 4.94 -2.25 -11.07
CA ASP A 48 5.66 -1.05 -10.64
C ASP A 48 6.10 -1.12 -9.17
N THR A 49 5.48 -1.98 -8.33
CA THR A 49 5.93 -2.22 -6.95
C THR A 49 7.37 -2.71 -6.89
N ALA A 50 7.78 -3.58 -7.82
CA ALA A 50 9.14 -4.12 -7.86
C ALA A 50 10.18 -3.02 -8.08
N ARG A 51 9.85 -2.01 -8.91
CA ARG A 51 10.72 -0.83 -9.13
C ARG A 51 10.90 -0.06 -7.83
N VAL A 52 9.80 0.24 -7.14
CA VAL A 52 9.84 1.03 -5.90
C VAL A 52 10.55 0.27 -4.77
N ARG A 53 10.31 -1.04 -4.63
CA ARG A 53 10.96 -1.87 -3.61
C ARG A 53 12.48 -1.91 -3.79
N ARG A 54 12.96 -2.11 -5.02
CA ARG A 54 14.40 -2.14 -5.33
C ARG A 54 15.11 -0.83 -4.97
N GLU A 55 14.44 0.29 -5.18
CA GLU A 55 15.00 1.62 -4.94
C GLU A 55 14.85 2.10 -3.49
N ALA A 56 13.98 1.46 -2.69
CA ALA A 56 13.69 1.86 -1.31
C ALA A 56 14.88 1.66 -0.35
N GLY A 57 15.71 0.64 -0.58
CA GLY A 57 16.81 0.29 0.33
C GLY A 57 16.36 -0.18 1.72
N LEU A 58 15.06 -0.44 1.88
CA LEU A 58 14.39 -0.89 3.10
C LEU A 58 13.40 -2.00 2.74
N GLY A 59 13.07 -2.84 3.72
CA GLY A 59 11.96 -3.77 3.65
C GLY A 59 10.64 -3.03 3.47
N VAL A 60 10.06 -3.09 2.26
CA VAL A 60 8.81 -2.42 1.92
C VAL A 60 7.92 -3.40 1.16
N ASP A 61 6.68 -3.54 1.59
CA ASP A 61 5.62 -4.19 0.83
C ASP A 61 4.60 -3.13 0.37
N ILE A 62 4.19 -3.21 -0.90
CA ILE A 62 3.26 -2.25 -1.50
C ILE A 62 2.10 -3.03 -2.09
N VAL A 63 0.90 -2.74 -1.59
CA VAL A 63 -0.34 -3.39 -2.01
C VAL A 63 -1.19 -2.36 -2.74
N PRO A 64 -1.06 -2.22 -4.07
CA PRO A 64 -1.88 -1.31 -4.82
C PRO A 64 -3.31 -1.86 -4.95
N CYS A 65 -4.30 -0.99 -4.78
CA CYS A 65 -5.70 -1.27 -5.09
C CYS A 65 -6.37 -0.04 -5.71
N ARG A 66 -7.39 -0.24 -6.55
CA ARG A 66 -8.20 0.88 -7.05
C ARG A 66 -9.06 1.44 -5.92
N ARG A 67 -9.32 2.75 -5.95
CA ARG A 67 -10.20 3.43 -5.01
C ARG A 67 -11.54 2.71 -4.80
N THR A 68 -12.24 2.36 -5.87
CA THR A 68 -13.52 1.62 -5.78
C THR A 68 -13.38 0.26 -5.10
N ALA A 69 -12.27 -0.46 -5.32
CA ALA A 69 -12.01 -1.72 -4.65
C ALA A 69 -11.69 -1.53 -3.16
N HIS A 70 -10.94 -0.47 -2.83
CA HIS A 70 -10.66 -0.07 -1.45
C HIS A 70 -11.96 0.26 -0.70
N GLU A 71 -12.82 1.13 -1.23
CA GLU A 71 -14.09 1.51 -0.59
C GLU A 71 -15.00 0.30 -0.33
N ARG A 72 -15.10 -0.64 -1.27
CA ARG A 72 -15.88 -1.88 -1.08
C ARG A 72 -15.30 -2.77 0.02
N GLY A 73 -13.97 -2.82 0.10
CA GLY A 73 -13.26 -3.68 1.05
C GLY A 73 -13.19 -3.14 2.48
N LYS A 74 -13.38 -1.82 2.69
CA LYS A 74 -13.33 -1.19 4.03
C LYS A 74 -14.29 -1.82 5.04
N HIS A 75 -15.44 -2.28 4.56
CA HIS A 75 -16.50 -2.86 5.38
C HIS A 75 -16.38 -4.38 5.56
N MET A 76 -15.36 -5.02 4.98
CA MET A 76 -15.16 -6.47 5.05
C MET A 76 -13.96 -6.81 5.94
N ALA A 77 -14.24 -7.40 7.11
CA ALA A 77 -13.20 -7.89 8.00
C ALA A 77 -12.32 -8.93 7.29
N GLY A 78 -10.99 -8.81 7.43
CA GLY A 78 -10.01 -9.72 6.84
C GLY A 78 -9.29 -9.21 5.59
N LEU A 79 -9.69 -8.06 5.03
CA LEU A 79 -8.92 -7.37 3.99
C LEU A 79 -7.97 -6.34 4.62
N LEU A 80 -6.79 -6.14 4.02
CA LEU A 80 -5.85 -5.06 4.42
C LEU A 80 -6.47 -3.65 4.34
N ASN A 81 -7.61 -3.52 3.65
CA ASN A 81 -8.37 -2.27 3.51
C ASN A 81 -9.39 -2.07 4.63
N HIS A 82 -9.54 -2.99 5.58
CA HIS A 82 -10.52 -2.89 6.65
C HIS A 82 -10.15 -1.81 7.66
N THR A 83 -11.05 -0.86 7.88
CA THR A 83 -10.94 0.12 8.96
C THR A 83 -11.50 -0.51 10.23
N ALA A 84 -10.66 -0.76 11.23
CA ALA A 84 -11.14 -1.10 12.56
C ALA A 84 -11.94 0.08 13.11
N THR A 85 -13.19 -0.17 13.54
CA THR A 85 -14.09 0.85 14.12
C THR A 85 -13.75 1.06 15.58
#